data_AF-A0A9K3M728-F1
#
_entry.id   AF-A0A9K3M728-F1
#
_cell.length_a   1.000
_cell.length_b   1.000
_cell.length_c   1.000
_cell.angle_alpha   90.00
_cell.angle_beta   90.00
_cell.angle_gamma   90.00
#
_symmetry.space_group_name_H-M   'P 1'
#
loop_
_entity.id
_entity.type
_entity.pdbx_description
1 polymer ?
#
loop_
_entity_poly.entity_id
_entity_poly.type
_entity_poly.pdbx_seq_one_letter_code
_entity_poly.pdbx_strand_id
1 'polypeptide(L)'
;MKYLLFSPLLAAVFVRSQQQCSTSSDLCSPGISLPTIGGSCTSRFLLCDDGDETTQSTCVNSVCQHRTNLADSPKCFSSCFPECEGKECGEDGCGGFCGKCSDGTGCSNFTCVEGVLSGTCESPLNLGNTDEETIIDTETRVTLITTGDTSDALHFHTPSCNTLTASPELIFKFVIPFGKTYGYDFRSTGYDTVLQLMKDGCGSAGTPGQDHEDYIVGCNDDGTPPANLGSKLFGEISEGTYYVMVDGYSTTDVGPFELITTFINGCIPLCDGNFCGDDQCGGSCGDCGEGNVCNVDHRCYPENCEPQCTDRECGEDGCGGSCGTCDDVLFCLGESILTEEDDEELPTSACTSFQVCDHMNPTCDGCDDSQICGTDCQCYDSPNALPDLVVIEESMLNEMYLHDVNFPESSCSLIEGCVAEPGLRRLLRFTSTVLNQGQVDLSFPEPKSRPDLFEYGQCHQHYHFKQFAAYNLYEQDGKTLVMNGSKKAYCMEDTARHHDGMSIGCDKVYDCGFQGIQRGWVDSYGWSLDCSWLDITELPPGEYVLEIEANPGRVFPELSYDNNKAMVRVTLPDVSEIVSVPQKLEAFTFSEESVAPVNEGSSASPTTYAFGWFILASSAFGYYYLFEQYN
;
A
#
# COMPACT_ATOMS: atom_id res chain seq x y z
N MET A 1 21.30 46.61 15.06
CA MET A 1 22.73 46.80 15.39
C MET A 1 23.43 45.48 15.14
N LYS A 2 24.46 45.49 14.29
CA LYS A 2 25.31 44.34 13.97
C LYS A 2 26.17 43.96 15.17
N TYR A 3 26.28 42.67 15.49
CA TYR A 3 27.50 42.10 16.05
C TYR A 3 27.77 40.74 15.41
N LEU A 4 28.67 40.78 14.42
CA LEU A 4 29.48 39.66 13.97
C LEU A 4 30.70 39.60 14.90
N LEU A 5 30.96 38.45 15.51
CA LEU A 5 32.27 38.11 16.05
C LEU A 5 32.69 36.77 15.44
N PHE A 6 33.67 36.85 14.54
CA PHE A 6 34.44 35.72 14.04
C PHE A 6 35.32 35.17 15.18
N SER A 7 35.32 33.84 15.33
CA SER A 7 36.36 33.08 16.04
C SER A 7 36.97 32.07 15.06
N PRO A 8 38.26 31.70 15.19
CA PRO A 8 39.04 31.07 14.14
C PRO A 8 38.80 29.56 14.05
N LEU A 9 39.11 29.03 12.86
CA LEU A 9 39.04 27.64 12.44
C LEU A 9 39.33 26.62 13.57
N LEU A 10 38.30 25.91 14.00
CA LEU A 10 38.32 24.45 13.90
C LEU A 10 37.39 24.10 12.75
N ALA A 11 37.92 23.40 11.75
CA ALA A 11 37.07 22.72 10.79
C ALA A 11 36.34 21.62 11.57
N ALA A 12 35.15 21.93 12.09
CA ALA A 12 34.17 20.89 12.32
C ALA A 12 33.94 20.26 10.95
N VAL A 13 34.33 18.99 10.82
CA VAL A 13 33.99 18.19 9.65
C VAL A 13 32.48 18.06 9.70
N PHE A 14 31.77 18.99 9.06
CA PHE A 14 30.37 18.84 8.76
C PHE A 14 30.30 17.66 7.79
N VAL A 15 29.91 16.49 8.28
CA VAL A 15 29.58 15.33 7.45
C VAL A 15 28.36 15.75 6.64
N ARG A 16 28.58 16.30 5.45
CA ARG A 16 27.50 16.60 4.51
C ARG A 16 26.88 15.26 4.10
N SER A 17 25.71 14.96 4.64
CA SER A 17 24.60 14.27 3.96
C SER A 17 25.01 13.12 3.01
N GLN A 18 25.61 12.01 3.47
CA GLN A 18 26.09 10.88 2.63
C GLN A 18 26.43 11.28 1.16
N GLN A 19 27.20 12.36 0.98
CA GLN A 19 27.24 12.98 -0.33
C GLN A 19 28.11 12.08 -1.21
N GLN A 20 27.49 11.39 -2.18
CA GLN A 20 28.20 10.52 -3.10
C GLN A 20 29.44 11.25 -3.63
N CYS A 21 30.61 10.63 -3.50
CA CYS A 21 31.84 11.08 -4.13
C CYS A 21 31.84 10.80 -5.66
N SER A 22 30.72 10.28 -6.19
CA SER A 22 30.43 10.06 -7.60
C SER A 22 29.41 11.08 -8.10
N THR A 23 29.39 11.33 -9.41
CA THR A 23 28.43 12.24 -10.05
C THR A 23 27.29 11.50 -10.76
N SER A 24 27.14 10.18 -10.56
CA SER A 24 26.15 9.42 -11.32
C SER A 24 24.93 9.07 -10.49
N SER A 25 23.80 9.67 -10.87
CA SER A 25 22.45 9.36 -10.41
C SER A 25 21.79 8.25 -11.24
N ASP A 26 22.57 7.29 -11.75
CA ASP A 26 22.04 6.21 -12.61
C ASP A 26 21.98 4.93 -11.78
N LEU A 27 20.82 4.28 -11.73
CA LEU A 27 20.60 3.00 -11.03
C LEU A 27 21.67 1.94 -11.39
N CYS A 28 22.26 2.04 -12.58
CA CYS A 28 23.25 1.08 -13.04
C CYS A 28 24.71 1.51 -12.91
N SER A 29 25.00 2.58 -12.17
CA SER A 29 26.34 3.16 -12.25
C SER A 29 27.42 2.40 -11.49
N PRO A 30 28.56 2.07 -12.13
CA PRO A 30 29.70 1.52 -11.42
C PRO A 30 30.49 2.62 -10.71
N GLY A 31 30.72 2.47 -9.41
CA GLY A 31 31.72 3.28 -8.69
C GLY A 31 31.16 4.41 -7.82
N ILE A 32 30.01 4.20 -7.18
CA ILE A 32 29.60 5.05 -6.06
C ILE A 32 30.59 4.85 -4.91
N SER A 33 30.99 5.98 -4.33
CA SER A 33 31.89 6.01 -3.18
C SER A 33 31.30 6.98 -2.17
N LEU A 34 31.34 6.60 -0.90
CA LEU A 34 30.84 7.43 0.19
C LEU A 34 32.02 8.06 0.94
N PRO A 35 31.89 9.31 1.40
CA PRO A 35 32.90 9.97 2.21
C PRO A 35 32.88 9.39 3.63
N THR A 36 34.03 8.96 4.15
CA THR A 36 34.18 8.62 5.57
C THR A 36 34.28 9.88 6.43
N ILE A 37 34.17 9.71 7.75
CA ILE A 37 34.27 10.81 8.73
C ILE A 37 35.67 11.48 8.68
N GLY A 38 36.69 10.80 8.14
CA GLY A 38 38.01 11.34 7.85
C GLY A 38 38.16 12.08 6.50
N GLY A 39 37.08 12.24 5.73
CA GLY A 39 37.06 12.97 4.45
C GLY A 39 37.66 12.22 3.25
N SER A 40 37.92 10.92 3.39
CA SER A 40 38.40 10.06 2.30
C SER A 40 37.21 9.33 1.67
N CYS A 41 37.14 9.26 0.33
CA CYS A 41 36.11 8.48 -0.35
C CYS A 41 36.51 7.00 -0.43
N THR A 42 35.64 6.09 -0.01
CA THR A 42 35.86 4.63 -0.16
C THR A 42 35.25 4.14 -1.48
N SER A 43 36.05 3.52 -2.36
CA SER A 43 35.57 3.02 -3.66
C SER A 43 35.14 1.55 -3.60
N ARG A 44 34.01 1.25 -4.26
CA ARG A 44 33.69 0.05 -5.10
C ARG A 44 32.45 -0.71 -4.67
N PHE A 45 31.32 -0.31 -5.21
CA PHE A 45 30.14 -1.16 -5.40
C PHE A 45 29.42 -0.72 -6.68
N LEU A 46 28.81 -1.68 -7.35
CA LEU A 46 27.86 -1.45 -8.43
C LEU A 46 26.49 -1.39 -7.75
N LEU A 47 25.69 -0.34 -7.98
CA LEU A 47 24.34 -0.25 -7.37
C LEU A 47 23.47 -1.46 -7.70
N CYS A 48 23.66 -1.96 -8.91
CA CYS A 48 23.02 -3.17 -9.40
C CYS A 48 23.56 -4.47 -8.82
N ASP A 49 24.47 -4.46 -7.85
CA ASP A 49 25.02 -5.68 -7.24
C ASP A 49 24.27 -5.98 -5.94
N ASP A 50 23.44 -7.03 -5.99
CA ASP A 50 22.67 -7.61 -4.89
C ASP A 50 23.54 -8.40 -3.90
N GLY A 51 24.87 -8.45 -4.11
CA GLY A 51 25.81 -9.08 -3.21
C GLY A 51 25.71 -10.61 -3.18
N ASP A 52 24.91 -11.22 -4.07
CA ASP A 52 24.75 -12.66 -4.18
C ASP A 52 25.67 -13.21 -5.29
N GLU A 53 26.70 -13.95 -4.90
CA GLU A 53 27.65 -14.55 -5.86
C GLU A 53 27.01 -15.56 -6.82
N THR A 54 25.79 -16.01 -6.54
CA THR A 54 25.04 -16.96 -7.36
C THR A 54 24.12 -16.28 -8.36
N THR A 55 23.85 -14.98 -8.24
CA THR A 55 23.14 -14.23 -9.26
C THR A 55 24.14 -13.56 -10.22
N GLN A 56 23.68 -13.32 -11.44
CA GLN A 56 24.33 -12.44 -12.39
C GLN A 56 23.49 -11.20 -12.51
N SER A 57 24.01 -10.13 -11.94
CA SER A 57 23.34 -8.85 -11.92
C SER A 57 23.74 -8.07 -13.17
N THR A 58 22.74 -7.75 -13.98
CA THR A 58 22.89 -7.13 -15.30
C THR A 58 22.04 -5.88 -15.36
N CYS A 59 22.60 -4.83 -15.94
CA CYS A 59 21.84 -3.63 -16.25
C CYS A 59 21.27 -3.72 -17.66
N VAL A 60 19.96 -3.57 -17.80
CA VAL A 60 19.27 -3.46 -19.08
C VAL A 60 18.37 -2.24 -19.04
N ASN A 61 18.59 -1.28 -19.94
CA ASN A 61 17.81 -0.03 -20.01
C ASN A 61 17.71 0.73 -18.67
N SER A 62 18.83 0.83 -17.93
CA SER A 62 18.87 1.45 -16.61
C SER A 62 18.02 0.75 -15.54
N VAL A 63 17.57 -0.49 -15.78
CA VAL A 63 16.89 -1.34 -14.81
C VAL A 63 17.83 -2.46 -14.38
N CYS A 64 17.86 -2.72 -13.08
CA CYS A 64 18.59 -3.84 -12.51
C CYS A 64 17.86 -5.16 -12.71
N GLN A 65 18.59 -6.13 -13.28
CA GLN A 65 18.10 -7.49 -13.47
C GLN A 65 19.05 -8.46 -12.81
N HIS A 66 18.56 -9.08 -11.75
CA HIS A 66 19.25 -10.16 -11.05
C HIS A 66 18.77 -11.48 -11.63
N ARG A 67 19.63 -12.17 -12.39
CA ARG A 67 19.31 -13.49 -12.95
C ARG A 67 20.15 -14.55 -12.29
N THR A 68 19.53 -15.60 -11.78
CA THR A 68 20.26 -16.74 -11.24
C THR A 68 21.16 -17.37 -12.30
N ASN A 69 22.43 -17.60 -11.95
CA ASN A 69 23.33 -18.45 -12.72
C ASN A 69 22.92 -19.92 -12.57
N LEU A 70 21.92 -20.34 -13.36
CA LEU A 70 21.23 -21.63 -13.35
C LEU A 70 22.09 -22.91 -13.20
N ALA A 71 23.40 -22.85 -13.41
CA ALA A 71 24.31 -23.97 -13.27
C ALA A 71 24.79 -24.22 -11.83
N ASP A 72 24.86 -23.18 -10.97
CA ASP A 72 25.45 -23.26 -9.62
C ASP A 72 24.62 -22.52 -8.54
N SER A 73 23.58 -21.77 -8.90
CA SER A 73 22.73 -21.09 -7.91
C SER A 73 21.75 -22.07 -7.26
N PRO A 74 21.70 -22.17 -5.91
CA PRO A 74 20.46 -22.59 -5.29
C PRO A 74 19.43 -21.52 -5.68
N LYS A 75 18.47 -21.94 -6.49
CA LYS A 75 17.19 -21.24 -6.45
C LYS A 75 16.72 -21.32 -5.00
N CYS A 76 15.80 -20.48 -4.60
CA CYS A 76 14.80 -20.99 -3.68
C CYS A 76 14.06 -22.15 -4.41
N PHE A 77 14.69 -23.33 -4.48
CA PHE A 77 14.18 -24.48 -3.76
C PHE A 77 14.26 -24.09 -2.29
N SER A 78 13.48 -23.08 -1.91
CA SER A 78 12.42 -23.37 -1.03
C SER A 78 13.01 -24.20 0.13
N SER A 79 13.74 -23.52 1.01
CA SER A 79 13.95 -24.09 2.34
C SER A 79 12.62 -24.20 3.08
N CYS A 80 11.59 -23.48 2.63
CA CYS A 80 10.28 -24.11 2.52
C CYS A 80 10.30 -25.08 1.33
N PHE A 81 10.58 -26.37 1.46
CA PHE A 81 10.24 -27.26 0.32
C PHE A 81 8.74 -27.05 0.09
N PRO A 82 8.20 -26.70 -1.11
CA PRO A 82 6.78 -26.75 -1.38
C PRO A 82 6.35 -28.08 -0.83
N GLU A 83 5.64 -28.06 0.29
CA GLU A 83 5.39 -29.29 1.03
C GLU A 83 4.26 -30.04 0.31
N CYS A 84 4.29 -30.07 -1.02
CA CYS A 84 3.28 -30.62 -1.89
C CYS A 84 3.35 -32.15 -1.95
N GLU A 85 4.39 -32.77 -1.38
CA GLU A 85 4.44 -34.23 -1.28
C GLU A 85 3.31 -34.72 -0.37
N GLY A 86 2.25 -35.25 -0.99
CA GLY A 86 1.03 -35.67 -0.30
C GLY A 86 -0.07 -34.60 -0.28
N LYS A 87 0.15 -33.41 -0.84
CA LYS A 87 -0.87 -32.37 -1.04
C LYS A 87 -1.36 -32.37 -2.49
N GLU A 88 -2.66 -32.27 -2.68
CA GLU A 88 -3.30 -32.06 -3.99
C GLU A 88 -3.59 -30.58 -4.26
N CYS A 89 -3.70 -29.77 -3.21
CA CYS A 89 -3.98 -28.33 -3.23
C CYS A 89 -3.39 -27.61 -2.00
N GLY A 90 -3.49 -26.28 -1.90
CA GLY A 90 -3.26 -25.50 -0.68
C GLY A 90 -1.87 -24.86 -0.60
N GLU A 91 -1.58 -24.08 0.45
CA GLU A 91 -0.28 -23.39 0.56
C GLU A 91 0.88 -24.37 0.46
N ASP A 92 1.89 -23.96 -0.30
CA ASP A 92 3.13 -24.70 -0.39
C ASP A 92 4.07 -24.42 0.79
N GLY A 93 3.72 -23.45 1.63
CA GLY A 93 4.48 -22.97 2.79
C GLY A 93 5.48 -21.87 2.42
N CYS A 94 5.53 -21.48 1.14
CA CYS A 94 6.59 -20.66 0.56
C CYS A 94 6.05 -19.39 -0.11
N GLY A 95 4.84 -18.97 0.27
CA GLY A 95 4.08 -17.91 -0.41
C GLY A 95 3.53 -18.33 -1.78
N GLY A 96 3.51 -19.64 -2.09
CA GLY A 96 2.90 -20.21 -3.28
C GLY A 96 1.80 -21.22 -2.94
N PHE A 97 1.28 -21.89 -3.96
CA PHE A 97 0.16 -22.83 -3.83
C PHE A 97 0.48 -24.15 -4.53
N CYS A 98 0.35 -25.27 -3.83
CA CYS A 98 0.44 -26.62 -4.35
C CYS A 98 -0.80 -26.92 -5.20
N GLY A 99 -0.64 -27.38 -6.45
CA GLY A 99 -1.74 -27.92 -7.25
C GLY A 99 -2.89 -26.94 -7.56
N LYS A 100 -3.92 -27.43 -8.24
CA LYS A 100 -5.19 -26.72 -8.42
C LYS A 100 -6.27 -27.76 -8.48
N CYS A 101 -7.30 -27.60 -7.68
CA CYS A 101 -8.43 -28.51 -7.71
C CYS A 101 -9.19 -28.35 -9.03
N SER A 102 -9.62 -29.47 -9.60
CA SER A 102 -10.49 -29.48 -10.78
C SER A 102 -11.82 -28.80 -10.48
N ASP A 103 -12.51 -28.31 -11.51
CA ASP A 103 -13.83 -27.69 -11.39
C ASP A 103 -14.75 -28.51 -10.46
N GLY A 104 -15.34 -27.83 -9.47
CA GLY A 104 -16.20 -28.42 -8.44
C GLY A 104 -15.50 -29.17 -7.30
N THR A 105 -14.18 -29.08 -7.18
CA THR A 105 -13.40 -29.56 -6.01
C THR A 105 -12.61 -28.40 -5.42
N GLY A 106 -12.47 -28.34 -4.10
CA GLY A 106 -11.77 -27.25 -3.39
C GLY A 106 -10.78 -27.77 -2.37
N CYS A 107 -9.98 -26.87 -1.80
CA CYS A 107 -8.90 -27.29 -0.92
C CYS A 107 -9.25 -27.35 0.56
N SER A 108 -9.21 -28.54 1.18
CA SER A 108 -9.25 -28.72 2.64
C SER A 108 -8.07 -29.57 3.08
N ASN A 109 -7.35 -29.12 4.11
CA ASN A 109 -6.19 -29.83 4.66
C ASN A 109 -5.26 -30.35 3.56
N PHE A 110 -5.02 -29.49 2.57
CA PHE A 110 -4.17 -29.74 1.43
C PHE A 110 -4.61 -30.85 0.46
N THR A 111 -5.84 -31.35 0.54
CA THR A 111 -6.40 -32.37 -0.37
C THR A 111 -7.54 -31.77 -1.18
N CYS A 112 -7.63 -32.10 -2.47
CA CYS A 112 -8.76 -31.71 -3.30
C CYS A 112 -9.92 -32.61 -2.95
N VAL A 113 -10.74 -32.12 -2.04
CA VAL A 113 -11.95 -32.82 -1.66
C VAL A 113 -13.08 -32.38 -2.58
N GLU A 114 -13.96 -33.32 -2.92
CA GLU A 114 -15.29 -32.95 -3.41
C GLU A 114 -15.95 -32.14 -2.29
N GLY A 115 -15.91 -30.83 -2.47
CA GLY A 115 -16.55 -29.90 -1.58
C GLY A 115 -18.04 -29.91 -1.79
N VAL A 116 -18.76 -29.55 -0.74
CA VAL A 116 -20.06 -28.95 -0.94
C VAL A 116 -19.80 -27.68 -1.75
N LEU A 117 -20.22 -27.62 -3.03
CA LEU A 117 -20.11 -26.43 -3.88
C LEU A 117 -20.72 -25.18 -3.20
N SER A 118 -21.58 -25.39 -2.21
CA SER A 118 -22.24 -24.38 -1.41
C SER A 118 -21.24 -23.47 -0.69
N GLY A 119 -21.32 -22.16 -0.95
CA GLY A 119 -20.41 -21.16 -0.36
C GLY A 119 -19.21 -20.84 -1.24
N THR A 120 -19.17 -21.33 -2.48
CA THR A 120 -18.13 -21.01 -3.47
C THR A 120 -18.65 -20.00 -4.49
N CYS A 121 -17.79 -19.50 -5.38
CA CYS A 121 -18.23 -18.63 -6.47
C CYS A 121 -19.16 -19.35 -7.46
N GLU A 122 -18.98 -20.67 -7.65
CA GLU A 122 -19.82 -21.48 -8.55
C GLU A 122 -21.21 -21.77 -7.96
N SER A 123 -21.33 -21.84 -6.64
CA SER A 123 -22.60 -22.07 -5.93
C SER A 123 -22.60 -21.29 -4.60
N PRO A 124 -22.74 -19.96 -4.66
CA PRO A 124 -22.70 -19.11 -3.48
C PRO A 124 -23.90 -19.36 -2.56
N LEU A 125 -23.71 -19.10 -1.27
CA LEU A 125 -24.80 -19.08 -0.29
C LEU A 125 -25.64 -17.82 -0.48
N ASN A 126 -26.89 -17.80 0.01
CA ASN A 126 -27.67 -16.56 0.03
C ASN A 126 -27.32 -15.74 1.28
N LEU A 127 -27.11 -14.43 1.10
CA LEU A 127 -26.87 -13.51 2.21
C LEU A 127 -28.06 -13.52 3.19
N GLY A 128 -27.82 -13.61 4.50
CA GLY A 128 -28.85 -13.78 5.52
C GLY A 128 -29.32 -15.23 5.70
N ASN A 129 -28.57 -16.21 5.16
CA ASN A 129 -28.86 -17.64 5.24
C ASN A 129 -30.29 -18.03 4.78
N THR A 130 -30.80 -17.39 3.73
CA THR A 130 -32.13 -17.66 3.19
C THR A 130 -32.16 -18.85 2.23
N ASP A 131 -33.31 -19.53 2.13
CA ASP A 131 -33.51 -20.63 1.17
C ASP A 131 -33.64 -20.15 -0.29
N GLU A 132 -34.07 -18.90 -0.48
CA GLU A 132 -34.23 -18.26 -1.79
C GLU A 132 -33.24 -17.10 -1.96
N GLU A 133 -33.01 -16.68 -3.21
CA GLU A 133 -32.10 -15.59 -3.55
C GLU A 133 -32.45 -14.31 -2.78
N THR A 134 -31.45 -13.74 -2.12
CA THR A 134 -31.61 -12.52 -1.31
C THR A 134 -31.72 -11.30 -2.21
N ILE A 135 -32.90 -10.67 -2.22
CA ILE A 135 -33.16 -9.43 -2.94
C ILE A 135 -33.32 -8.30 -1.93
N ILE A 136 -32.48 -7.27 -2.04
CA ILE A 136 -32.56 -6.07 -1.19
C ILE A 136 -33.50 -5.05 -1.83
N ASP A 137 -34.79 -5.15 -1.50
CA ASP A 137 -35.81 -4.17 -1.90
C ASP A 137 -36.52 -3.60 -0.66
N THR A 138 -35.87 -2.65 0.00
CA THR A 138 -36.39 -1.98 1.19
C THR A 138 -36.59 -0.49 0.93
N GLU A 139 -37.64 0.09 1.50
CA GLU A 139 -37.88 1.53 1.41
C GLU A 139 -37.05 2.33 2.41
N THR A 140 -36.52 1.69 3.46
CA THR A 140 -35.84 2.38 4.57
C THR A 140 -34.51 1.71 4.90
N ARG A 141 -34.52 0.69 5.75
CA ARG A 141 -33.33 -0.02 6.23
C ARG A 141 -33.62 -1.52 6.29
N VAL A 142 -32.61 -2.33 6.04
CA VAL A 142 -32.61 -3.75 6.38
C VAL A 142 -31.25 -4.14 6.93
N THR A 143 -31.23 -4.94 7.99
CA THR A 143 -30.02 -5.55 8.53
C THR A 143 -30.21 -7.06 8.50
N LEU A 144 -29.27 -7.76 7.89
CA LEU A 144 -29.21 -9.21 7.81
C LEU A 144 -28.03 -9.69 8.65
N ILE A 145 -28.27 -10.71 9.47
CA ILE A 145 -27.22 -11.45 10.16
C ILE A 145 -27.02 -12.74 9.38
N THR A 146 -25.80 -12.94 8.91
CA THR A 146 -25.40 -14.14 8.19
C THR A 146 -24.39 -14.89 9.04
N THR A 147 -24.68 -16.13 9.40
CA THR A 147 -23.73 -16.98 10.11
C THR A 147 -23.03 -17.92 9.14
N GLY A 148 -21.74 -18.15 9.34
CA GLY A 148 -20.95 -19.13 8.61
C GLY A 148 -19.87 -19.74 9.48
N ASP A 149 -19.17 -20.73 8.94
CA ASP A 149 -18.01 -21.35 9.59
C ASP A 149 -17.01 -21.77 8.50
N THR A 150 -15.82 -21.16 8.52
CA THR A 150 -14.76 -21.44 7.54
C THR A 150 -13.91 -22.65 7.94
N SER A 151 -14.09 -23.23 9.13
CA SER A 151 -13.26 -24.34 9.63
C SER A 151 -13.25 -25.56 8.70
N ASP A 152 -14.38 -25.85 8.07
CA ASP A 152 -14.57 -26.96 7.13
C ASP A 152 -14.76 -26.49 5.67
N ALA A 153 -14.61 -25.18 5.43
CA ALA A 153 -14.70 -24.62 4.09
C ALA A 153 -13.46 -24.98 3.25
N LEU A 154 -13.48 -24.56 1.99
CA LEU A 154 -12.42 -24.87 1.05
C LEU A 154 -11.89 -23.61 0.41
N HIS A 155 -10.57 -23.58 0.22
CA HIS A 155 -9.96 -22.50 -0.53
C HIS A 155 -10.17 -22.65 -2.04
N PHE A 156 -10.77 -21.66 -2.69
CA PHE A 156 -10.84 -21.54 -4.15
C PHE A 156 -10.29 -20.20 -4.68
N HIS A 157 -10.38 -19.16 -3.88
CA HIS A 157 -10.21 -17.78 -4.29
C HIS A 157 -9.49 -16.97 -3.21
N THR A 158 -8.55 -16.13 -3.65
CA THR A 158 -7.80 -15.23 -2.75
C THR A 158 -8.37 -13.80 -2.83
N PRO A 159 -8.55 -13.09 -1.70
CA PRO A 159 -8.89 -11.67 -1.66
C PRO A 159 -7.80 -10.78 -2.27
N SER A 160 -8.18 -9.61 -2.79
CA SER A 160 -7.27 -8.65 -3.42
C SER A 160 -6.40 -7.86 -2.44
N CYS A 161 -6.86 -7.68 -1.20
CA CYS A 161 -6.12 -7.02 -0.14
C CYS A 161 -5.28 -8.00 0.70
N ASN A 162 -5.44 -9.31 0.51
CA ASN A 162 -4.61 -10.32 1.17
C ASN A 162 -4.28 -11.46 0.20
N THR A 163 -3.28 -11.23 -0.66
CA THR A 163 -3.05 -12.02 -1.88
C THR A 163 -2.22 -13.29 -1.68
N LEU A 164 -1.81 -13.59 -0.47
CA LEU A 164 -0.79 -14.61 -0.16
C LEU A 164 -1.30 -15.76 0.71
N THR A 165 -2.56 -15.67 1.13
CA THR A 165 -3.21 -16.68 1.96
C THR A 165 -3.95 -17.70 1.10
N ALA A 166 -3.97 -18.95 1.55
CA ALA A 166 -4.92 -19.96 1.12
C ALA A 166 -5.95 -20.27 2.21
N SER A 167 -6.29 -19.28 3.02
CA SER A 167 -7.37 -19.42 3.99
C SER A 167 -8.66 -19.87 3.28
N PRO A 168 -9.44 -20.78 3.87
CA PRO A 168 -10.75 -21.17 3.35
C PRO A 168 -11.77 -20.03 3.40
N GLU A 169 -12.48 -19.81 2.30
CA GLU A 169 -13.49 -18.76 2.19
C GLU A 169 -14.94 -19.27 2.11
N LEU A 170 -15.89 -18.40 2.48
CA LEU A 170 -17.31 -18.54 2.14
C LEU A 170 -17.82 -17.32 1.37
N ILE A 171 -18.55 -17.58 0.29
CA ILE A 171 -19.11 -16.57 -0.61
C ILE A 171 -20.65 -16.54 -0.49
N PHE A 172 -21.18 -15.34 -0.25
CA PHE A 172 -22.60 -15.05 -0.14
C PHE A 172 -23.06 -14.12 -1.26
N LYS A 173 -24.21 -14.41 -1.85
CA LYS A 173 -24.82 -13.67 -2.96
C LYS A 173 -26.03 -12.86 -2.50
N PHE A 174 -26.20 -11.69 -3.08
CA PHE A 174 -27.43 -10.90 -3.00
C PHE A 174 -27.64 -10.06 -4.28
N VAL A 175 -28.85 -9.52 -4.45
CA VAL A 175 -29.22 -8.73 -5.62
C VAL A 175 -29.79 -7.38 -5.20
N ILE A 176 -29.30 -6.32 -5.85
CA ILE A 176 -29.91 -4.98 -5.81
C ILE A 176 -30.80 -4.81 -7.06
N PRO A 177 -32.12 -4.56 -6.91
CA PRO A 177 -33.02 -4.41 -8.05
C PRO A 177 -32.65 -3.23 -8.97
N PHE A 178 -33.07 -3.32 -10.23
CA PHE A 178 -32.95 -2.23 -11.20
C PHE A 178 -33.59 -0.93 -10.69
N GLY A 179 -32.89 0.18 -10.85
CA GLY A 179 -33.23 1.54 -10.46
C GLY A 179 -33.05 1.83 -8.97
N LYS A 180 -32.43 0.92 -8.21
CA LYS A 180 -32.21 1.08 -6.76
C LYS A 180 -30.74 1.31 -6.44
N THR A 181 -30.53 2.09 -5.40
CA THR A 181 -29.22 2.39 -4.81
C THR A 181 -29.36 2.32 -3.30
N TYR A 182 -28.37 1.74 -2.63
CA TYR A 182 -28.33 1.61 -1.18
C TYR A 182 -26.94 1.94 -0.66
N GLY A 183 -26.89 2.67 0.45
CA GLY A 183 -25.71 2.67 1.29
C GLY A 183 -25.61 1.34 2.03
N TYR A 184 -24.40 0.84 2.25
CA TYR A 184 -24.14 -0.41 2.93
C TYR A 184 -23.06 -0.30 4.01
N ASP A 185 -23.14 -1.19 5.01
CA ASP A 185 -22.15 -1.38 6.08
C ASP A 185 -22.13 -2.87 6.44
N PHE A 186 -21.01 -3.53 6.15
CA PHE A 186 -20.76 -4.96 6.33
C PHE A 186 -19.67 -5.15 7.37
N ARG A 187 -19.88 -6.07 8.29
CA ARG A 187 -18.95 -6.35 9.38
C ARG A 187 -18.90 -7.83 9.65
N SER A 188 -17.70 -8.37 9.69
CA SER A 188 -17.48 -9.71 10.21
C SER A 188 -17.18 -9.66 11.70
N THR A 189 -17.29 -10.81 12.36
CA THR A 189 -16.91 -11.02 13.77
C THR A 189 -16.46 -12.47 13.94
N GLY A 190 -15.72 -12.76 15.00
CA GLY A 190 -15.41 -14.13 15.42
C GLY A 190 -13.93 -14.49 15.31
N TYR A 191 -13.24 -14.04 14.26
CA TYR A 191 -11.80 -14.18 14.07
C TYR A 191 -11.28 -13.08 13.15
N ASP A 192 -9.97 -13.10 12.86
CA ASP A 192 -9.32 -12.18 11.94
C ASP A 192 -9.69 -12.49 10.48
N THR A 193 -10.83 -11.95 10.05
CA THR A 193 -11.39 -12.21 8.72
C THR A 193 -10.85 -11.23 7.70
N VAL A 194 -10.79 -11.60 6.42
CA VAL A 194 -10.70 -10.64 5.30
C VAL A 194 -12.05 -10.58 4.58
N LEU A 195 -12.57 -9.37 4.33
CA LEU A 195 -13.80 -9.16 3.58
C LEU A 195 -13.52 -8.64 2.17
N GLN A 196 -14.17 -9.23 1.17
CA GLN A 196 -14.18 -8.70 -0.21
C GLN A 196 -15.60 -8.64 -0.79
N LEU A 197 -15.98 -7.47 -1.29
CA LEU A 197 -17.23 -7.25 -2.02
C LEU A 197 -16.96 -7.20 -3.53
N MET A 198 -17.74 -7.95 -4.29
CA MET A 198 -17.63 -8.06 -5.74
C MET A 198 -18.99 -7.86 -6.43
N LYS A 199 -18.98 -7.34 -7.65
CA LYS A 199 -20.16 -7.02 -8.47
C LYS A 199 -20.13 -7.80 -9.79
N ASP A 200 -21.24 -8.47 -10.12
CA ASP A 200 -21.50 -9.20 -11.37
C ASP A 200 -20.54 -10.38 -11.68
N GLY A 201 -19.54 -10.62 -10.82
CA GLY A 201 -18.64 -11.78 -10.82
C GLY A 201 -18.02 -12.01 -9.43
N CYS A 202 -17.43 -13.19 -9.20
CA CYS A 202 -16.86 -13.56 -7.90
C CYS A 202 -15.55 -14.37 -7.93
N GLY A 203 -14.98 -14.61 -9.12
CA GLY A 203 -13.90 -15.59 -9.25
C GLY A 203 -12.53 -14.95 -9.38
N SER A 204 -11.74 -14.86 -8.30
CA SER A 204 -10.33 -14.45 -8.37
C SER A 204 -9.44 -15.59 -8.89
N ALA A 205 -9.29 -15.70 -10.21
CA ALA A 205 -8.22 -16.52 -10.77
C ALA A 205 -6.92 -15.70 -10.74
N GLY A 206 -6.20 -15.80 -9.63
CA GLY A 206 -4.85 -15.26 -9.48
C GLY A 206 -3.90 -15.83 -10.52
N THR A 207 -3.58 -15.01 -11.53
CA THR A 207 -2.22 -14.80 -12.06
C THR A 207 -2.19 -13.40 -12.69
N PRO A 208 -1.08 -12.64 -12.56
CA PRO A 208 -0.94 -11.34 -13.21
C PRO A 208 -1.25 -11.40 -14.71
N GLY A 209 -2.18 -10.57 -15.19
CA GLY A 209 -2.40 -10.35 -16.63
C GLY A 209 -3.65 -10.96 -17.28
N GLN A 210 -4.66 -11.40 -16.52
CA GLN A 210 -6.03 -11.55 -17.04
C GLN A 210 -6.95 -10.60 -16.26
N ASP A 211 -7.77 -9.84 -16.98
CA ASP A 211 -8.58 -8.71 -16.46
C ASP A 211 -9.63 -9.15 -15.42
N HIS A 212 -9.19 -9.42 -14.18
CA HIS A 212 -9.98 -9.95 -13.06
C HIS A 212 -10.34 -8.87 -12.02
N GLU A 213 -9.91 -7.62 -12.22
CA GLU A 213 -10.10 -6.54 -11.25
C GLU A 213 -11.39 -5.72 -11.50
N ASP A 214 -12.06 -5.93 -12.64
CA ASP A 214 -13.23 -5.15 -13.09
C ASP A 214 -14.52 -5.37 -12.26
N TYR A 215 -14.55 -6.36 -11.36
CA TYR A 215 -15.70 -6.65 -10.48
C TYR A 215 -15.44 -6.39 -9.00
N ILE A 216 -14.24 -5.99 -8.58
CA ILE A 216 -13.95 -5.75 -7.16
C ILE A 216 -14.51 -4.39 -6.76
N VAL A 217 -15.41 -4.36 -5.77
CA VAL A 217 -16.01 -3.13 -5.22
C VAL A 217 -15.16 -2.60 -4.07
N GLY A 218 -14.69 -3.49 -3.19
CA GLY A 218 -13.85 -3.14 -2.06
C GLY A 218 -13.32 -4.38 -1.35
N CYS A 219 -12.19 -4.23 -0.69
CA CYS A 219 -11.56 -5.26 0.12
C CYS A 219 -11.04 -4.60 1.40
N ASN A 220 -11.16 -5.29 2.52
CA ASN A 220 -10.64 -4.84 3.81
C ASN A 220 -10.18 -6.08 4.56
N ASP A 221 -8.94 -6.03 5.03
CA ASP A 221 -8.23 -7.05 5.80
C ASP A 221 -7.83 -6.49 7.18
N ASP A 222 -8.49 -5.41 7.62
CA ASP A 222 -8.20 -4.84 8.92
C ASP A 222 -8.43 -5.89 9.99
N GLY A 223 -7.35 -6.15 10.75
CA GLY A 223 -7.37 -7.05 11.88
C GLY A 223 -8.41 -6.65 12.90
N THR A 224 -8.92 -7.61 13.67
CA THR A 224 -9.95 -7.36 14.69
C THR A 224 -9.63 -6.11 15.52
N PRO A 225 -10.31 -4.95 15.32
CA PRO A 225 -10.07 -3.82 16.19
C PRO A 225 -10.68 -4.12 17.59
N PRO A 226 -10.55 -3.25 18.61
CA PRO A 226 -11.02 -3.60 19.95
C PRO A 226 -12.52 -3.94 19.88
N ALA A 227 -12.91 -5.06 20.52
CA ALA A 227 -14.27 -5.67 20.55
C ALA A 227 -14.58 -6.83 19.57
N ASN A 228 -13.58 -7.51 19.00
CA ASN A 228 -13.76 -8.72 18.16
C ASN A 228 -14.62 -8.50 16.90
N LEU A 229 -14.72 -7.25 16.42
CA LEU A 229 -15.26 -6.97 15.09
C LEU A 229 -14.14 -7.31 14.10
N GLY A 230 -14.31 -8.25 13.19
CA GLY A 230 -13.32 -8.50 12.12
C GLY A 230 -13.34 -7.39 11.08
N SER A 231 -12.84 -7.66 9.87
CA SER A 231 -12.87 -6.69 8.77
C SER A 231 -14.25 -6.13 8.45
N LYS A 232 -14.23 -4.94 7.82
CA LYS A 232 -15.39 -4.11 7.58
C LYS A 232 -15.37 -3.52 6.17
N LEU A 233 -16.53 -3.47 5.53
CA LEU A 233 -16.72 -2.76 4.26
C LEU A 233 -17.92 -1.82 4.36
N PHE A 234 -17.84 -0.62 3.81
CA PHE A 234 -18.95 0.32 3.76
C PHE A 234 -18.90 1.12 2.45
N GLY A 235 -20.02 1.71 2.06
CA GLY A 235 -20.08 2.52 0.85
C GLY A 235 -21.49 2.62 0.28
N GLU A 236 -21.57 2.85 -1.04
CA GLU A 236 -22.82 2.87 -1.79
C GLU A 236 -22.76 1.88 -2.95
N ILE A 237 -23.84 1.12 -3.14
CA ILE A 237 -23.99 0.18 -4.25
C ILE A 237 -25.30 0.44 -4.99
N SER A 238 -25.25 0.27 -6.30
CA SER A 238 -26.38 0.39 -7.22
C SER A 238 -26.89 -0.99 -7.67
N GLU A 239 -27.93 -1.01 -8.50
CA GLU A 239 -28.43 -2.20 -9.19
C GLU A 239 -27.31 -3.15 -9.67
N GLY A 240 -27.52 -4.45 -9.47
CA GLY A 240 -26.54 -5.47 -9.83
C GLY A 240 -26.63 -6.71 -8.96
N THR A 241 -25.84 -7.72 -9.33
CA THR A 241 -25.65 -8.91 -8.51
C THR A 241 -24.35 -8.78 -7.75
N TYR A 242 -24.36 -9.03 -6.44
CA TYR A 242 -23.19 -8.86 -5.60
C TYR A 242 -22.83 -10.13 -4.86
N TYR A 243 -21.55 -10.25 -4.53
CA TYR A 243 -20.95 -11.36 -3.83
C TYR A 243 -20.07 -10.83 -2.69
N VAL A 244 -20.29 -11.30 -1.47
CA VAL A 244 -19.44 -11.03 -0.31
C VAL A 244 -18.64 -12.29 -0.02
N MET A 245 -17.32 -12.16 -0.05
CA MET A 245 -16.38 -13.19 0.40
C MET A 245 -16.01 -12.88 1.85
N VAL A 246 -16.11 -13.90 2.70
CA VAL A 246 -15.54 -13.91 4.05
C VAL A 246 -14.43 -14.94 4.04
N ASP A 247 -13.20 -14.46 4.18
CA ASP A 247 -11.98 -15.27 4.26
C ASP A 247 -11.28 -15.00 5.60
N GLY A 248 -10.13 -15.62 5.86
CA GLY A 248 -9.25 -15.38 6.99
C GLY A 248 -7.95 -14.70 6.56
N TYR A 249 -7.35 -13.95 7.49
CA TYR A 249 -6.07 -13.30 7.23
C TYR A 249 -4.94 -14.32 6.97
N SER A 250 -4.93 -15.43 7.71
CA SER A 250 -4.04 -16.57 7.47
C SER A 250 -4.80 -17.90 7.49
N THR A 251 -4.13 -18.99 7.08
CA THR A 251 -4.69 -20.35 7.21
C THR A 251 -4.97 -20.78 8.65
N THR A 252 -4.51 -20.03 9.64
CA THR A 252 -4.84 -20.25 11.06
C THR A 252 -6.06 -19.47 11.54
N ASP A 253 -6.48 -18.45 10.78
CA ASP A 253 -7.62 -17.60 11.08
C ASP A 253 -8.89 -18.18 10.45
N VAL A 254 -9.33 -19.32 10.99
CA VAL A 254 -10.54 -20.03 10.55
C VAL A 254 -11.48 -20.24 11.71
N GLY A 255 -12.78 -20.24 11.45
CA GLY A 255 -13.76 -20.45 12.50
C GLY A 255 -15.19 -20.03 12.17
N PRO A 256 -16.10 -20.15 13.15
CA PRO A 256 -17.43 -19.59 13.06
C PRO A 256 -17.36 -18.05 13.05
N PHE A 257 -18.19 -17.43 12.22
CA PHE A 257 -18.32 -15.98 12.13
C PHE A 257 -19.79 -15.54 12.06
N GLU A 258 -20.04 -14.29 12.45
CA GLU A 258 -21.26 -13.56 12.09
C GLU A 258 -20.92 -12.38 11.19
N LEU A 259 -21.49 -12.39 9.99
CA LEU A 259 -21.45 -11.30 9.02
C LEU A 259 -22.75 -10.49 9.13
N ILE A 260 -22.64 -9.30 9.70
CA ILE A 260 -23.74 -8.34 9.85
C ILE A 260 -23.69 -7.40 8.65
N THR A 261 -24.74 -7.41 7.83
CA THR A 261 -24.87 -6.56 6.65
C THR A 261 -26.06 -5.64 6.79
N THR A 262 -25.83 -4.33 6.71
CA THR A 262 -26.88 -3.31 6.74
C THR A 262 -26.97 -2.63 5.38
N PHE A 263 -28.19 -2.43 4.88
CA PHE A 263 -28.50 -1.69 3.67
C PHE A 263 -29.52 -0.60 3.99
N ILE A 264 -29.28 0.61 3.51
CA ILE A 264 -30.13 1.77 3.79
C ILE A 264 -30.42 2.55 2.49
N ASN A 265 -31.69 2.82 2.24
CA ASN A 265 -32.14 3.55 1.07
C ASN A 265 -31.86 5.05 1.24
N GLY A 266 -31.04 5.61 0.34
CA GLY A 266 -30.73 7.05 0.33
C GLY A 266 -29.89 7.54 1.51
N CYS A 267 -29.18 6.65 2.20
CA CYS A 267 -28.24 7.00 3.27
C CYS A 267 -27.10 5.98 3.33
N ILE A 268 -25.86 6.44 3.53
CA ILE A 268 -24.68 5.60 3.71
C ILE A 268 -24.40 5.54 5.22
N PRO A 269 -24.49 4.36 5.89
CA PRO A 269 -24.18 4.26 7.31
C PRO A 269 -22.74 4.70 7.59
N LEU A 270 -22.59 5.65 8.50
CA LEU A 270 -21.34 6.35 8.79
C LEU A 270 -20.62 5.74 9.98
N CYS A 271 -20.17 4.50 9.81
CA CYS A 271 -19.61 3.71 10.88
C CYS A 271 -18.13 3.35 10.72
N ASP A 272 -17.50 3.83 9.67
CA ASP A 272 -16.05 3.74 9.56
C ASP A 272 -15.40 4.40 10.77
N GLY A 273 -14.46 3.67 11.38
CA GLY A 273 -13.84 4.03 12.64
C GLY A 273 -14.77 4.09 13.85
N ASN A 274 -16.01 3.57 13.81
CA ASN A 274 -16.95 3.55 14.95
C ASN A 274 -17.35 2.14 15.37
N PHE A 275 -17.24 1.85 16.68
CA PHE A 275 -17.61 0.58 17.31
C PHE A 275 -19.00 0.63 17.96
N CYS A 276 -19.48 1.83 18.23
CA CYS A 276 -20.76 2.09 18.86
C CYS A 276 -21.27 3.50 18.53
N GLY A 277 -22.54 3.77 18.85
CA GLY A 277 -23.16 5.09 18.64
C GLY A 277 -23.90 5.21 17.30
N ASP A 278 -24.49 6.37 17.02
CA ASP A 278 -25.40 6.56 15.88
C ASP A 278 -24.68 6.43 14.51
N ASP A 279 -25.33 5.78 13.55
CA ASP A 279 -24.80 5.58 12.18
C ASP A 279 -25.12 6.71 11.20
N GLN A 280 -25.69 7.82 11.68
CA GLN A 280 -26.22 8.97 10.93
C GLN A 280 -27.35 8.64 9.95
N CYS A 281 -27.83 7.39 9.96
CA CYS A 281 -28.93 6.90 9.15
C CYS A 281 -30.08 6.34 10.01
N GLY A 282 -30.11 6.70 11.31
CA GLY A 282 -31.15 6.31 12.25
C GLY A 282 -30.97 4.91 12.87
N GLY A 283 -29.79 4.33 12.73
CA GLY A 283 -29.36 3.10 13.39
C GLY A 283 -28.11 3.31 14.26
N SER A 284 -27.40 2.22 14.55
CA SER A 284 -26.22 2.21 15.41
C SER A 284 -25.05 1.54 14.71
N CYS A 285 -23.84 2.05 14.96
CA CYS A 285 -22.56 1.49 14.59
C CYS A 285 -22.10 0.37 15.54
N GLY A 286 -23.01 -0.26 16.26
CA GLY A 286 -22.71 -1.33 17.21
C GLY A 286 -23.13 -0.96 18.63
N ASP A 287 -23.09 -1.93 19.52
CA ASP A 287 -23.47 -1.78 20.91
C ASP A 287 -22.31 -2.20 21.80
N CYS A 288 -22.11 -1.47 22.89
CA CYS A 288 -21.15 -1.88 23.91
C CYS A 288 -21.73 -3.03 24.72
N GLY A 289 -20.97 -4.12 24.87
CA GLY A 289 -21.35 -5.27 25.68
C GLY A 289 -21.67 -4.89 27.13
N GLU A 290 -22.33 -5.77 27.88
CA GLU A 290 -22.75 -5.49 29.27
C GLU A 290 -21.61 -4.93 30.12
N GLY A 291 -21.88 -3.82 30.82
CA GLY A 291 -20.90 -3.14 31.68
C GLY A 291 -20.00 -2.15 30.95
N ASN A 292 -20.15 -1.96 29.63
CA ASN A 292 -19.46 -0.95 28.85
C ASN A 292 -20.43 0.13 28.33
N VAL A 293 -19.93 1.34 28.12
CA VAL A 293 -20.64 2.49 27.56
C VAL A 293 -19.89 3.03 26.34
N CYS A 294 -20.66 3.58 25.40
CA CYS A 294 -20.12 4.24 24.22
C CYS A 294 -19.65 5.65 24.59
N ASN A 295 -18.36 5.95 24.38
CA ASN A 295 -17.81 7.27 24.64
C ASN A 295 -18.03 8.23 23.45
N VAL A 296 -17.50 9.46 23.56
CA VAL A 296 -17.60 10.49 22.52
C VAL A 296 -16.81 10.17 21.25
N ASP A 297 -15.81 9.29 21.34
CA ASP A 297 -15.00 8.81 20.21
C ASP A 297 -15.55 7.50 19.62
N HIS A 298 -16.81 7.16 19.95
CA HIS A 298 -17.51 6.00 19.41
C HIS A 298 -16.79 4.66 19.68
N ARG A 299 -16.13 4.56 20.84
CA ARG A 299 -15.44 3.39 21.39
C ARG A 299 -16.16 2.89 22.65
N CYS A 300 -16.03 1.60 22.94
CA CYS A 300 -16.64 0.99 24.13
C CYS A 300 -15.66 0.92 25.30
N TYR A 301 -16.05 1.49 26.44
CA TYR A 301 -15.26 1.48 27.68
C TYR A 301 -16.10 1.07 28.88
N PRO A 302 -15.51 0.53 29.97
CA PRO A 302 -16.26 0.17 31.17
C PRO A 302 -17.07 1.36 31.73
N GLU A 303 -18.33 1.12 32.11
CA GLU A 303 -19.26 2.15 32.61
C GLU A 303 -18.72 2.91 33.83
N ASN A 304 -17.87 2.26 34.62
CA ASN A 304 -17.17 2.84 35.77
C ASN A 304 -15.65 2.82 35.56
N CYS A 305 -15.19 3.14 34.35
CA CYS A 305 -13.77 3.22 34.07
C CYS A 305 -13.14 4.41 34.82
N GLU A 306 -12.13 4.13 35.64
CA GLU A 306 -11.32 5.17 36.29
C GLU A 306 -10.03 5.38 35.47
N PRO A 307 -9.78 6.60 34.93
CA PRO A 307 -8.57 6.91 34.16
C PRO A 307 -7.29 6.53 34.88
N GLN A 308 -6.44 5.70 34.27
CA GLN A 308 -5.20 5.20 34.87
C GLN A 308 -4.00 6.12 34.57
N CYS A 309 -4.10 7.38 35.00
CA CYS A 309 -3.08 8.41 34.72
C CYS A 309 -2.11 8.68 35.87
N THR A 310 -2.15 7.88 36.93
CA THR A 310 -1.20 8.03 38.03
C THR A 310 0.21 7.80 37.51
N ASP A 311 1.09 8.78 37.72
CA ASP A 311 2.49 8.79 37.27
C ASP A 311 2.70 8.77 35.74
N ARG A 312 1.70 9.22 34.97
CA ARG A 312 1.77 9.37 33.50
C ARG A 312 1.63 10.84 33.09
N GLU A 313 2.40 11.25 32.10
CA GLU A 313 2.36 12.60 31.51
C GLU A 313 1.60 12.62 30.17
N CYS A 314 1.52 11.48 29.49
CA CYS A 314 0.90 11.35 28.18
C CYS A 314 0.34 9.93 27.94
N GLY A 315 -0.24 9.68 26.76
CA GLY A 315 -0.77 8.36 26.37
C GLY A 315 -2.25 8.18 26.70
N GLU A 316 -2.81 7.01 26.37
CA GLU A 316 -4.21 6.66 26.67
C GLU A 316 -4.43 6.39 28.17
N ASP A 317 -5.64 6.66 28.65
CA ASP A 317 -6.02 6.50 30.06
C ASP A 317 -6.80 5.22 30.38
N GLY A 318 -7.06 4.39 29.36
CA GLY A 318 -7.77 3.11 29.48
C GLY A 318 -9.29 3.26 29.50
N CYS A 319 -9.79 4.49 29.44
CA CYS A 319 -11.19 4.88 29.52
C CYS A 319 -11.66 5.72 28.33
N GLY A 320 -10.86 5.75 27.26
CA GLY A 320 -11.14 6.54 26.05
C GLY A 320 -10.78 8.00 26.18
N GLY A 321 -10.06 8.37 27.23
CA GLY A 321 -9.38 9.63 27.34
C GLY A 321 -7.88 9.47 27.19
N SER A 322 -7.17 10.55 27.45
CA SER A 322 -5.71 10.59 27.45
C SER A 322 -5.20 11.15 28.78
N CYS A 323 -4.08 10.61 29.25
CA CYS A 323 -3.35 11.14 30.41
C CYS A 323 -2.61 12.46 30.12
N GLY A 324 -2.56 12.86 28.85
CA GLY A 324 -1.96 14.11 28.38
C GLY A 324 -1.33 13.98 27.00
N THR A 325 -0.88 15.11 26.45
CA THR A 325 -0.13 15.18 25.20
C THR A 325 1.23 15.80 25.47
N CYS A 326 2.27 15.35 24.75
CA CYS A 326 3.58 15.96 24.83
C CYS A 326 3.66 17.26 24.03
N ASP A 327 4.49 18.20 24.48
CA ASP A 327 4.85 19.40 23.70
C ASP A 327 5.51 18.99 22.37
N ASP A 328 5.43 19.83 21.33
CA ASP A 328 5.87 19.56 19.93
C ASP A 328 7.30 19.01 19.71
N VAL A 329 8.12 18.95 20.76
CA VAL A 329 9.52 18.47 20.74
C VAL A 329 9.77 17.24 21.63
N LEU A 330 8.74 16.75 22.31
CA LEU A 330 8.80 15.61 23.23
C LEU A 330 7.92 14.48 22.70
N PHE A 331 8.38 13.24 22.90
CA PHE A 331 7.66 12.03 22.51
C PHE A 331 7.12 11.35 23.76
N CYS A 332 5.94 10.75 23.63
CA CYS A 332 5.37 9.91 24.68
C CYS A 332 6.04 8.54 24.63
N LEU A 333 6.88 8.21 25.62
CA LEU A 333 7.50 6.89 25.71
C LEU A 333 6.74 6.01 26.70
N GLY A 334 6.27 4.84 26.28
CA GLY A 334 5.61 3.85 27.16
C GLY A 334 4.45 3.12 26.47
N GLU A 335 4.04 1.99 27.04
CA GLU A 335 2.95 1.18 26.48
C GLU A 335 1.56 1.81 26.68
N SER A 336 0.64 1.44 25.78
CA SER A 336 -0.80 1.44 26.01
C SER A 336 -1.14 0.67 27.30
N ILE A 337 -2.28 0.97 27.92
CA ILE A 337 -2.69 0.29 29.16
C ILE A 337 -2.96 -1.18 28.82
N LEU A 338 -1.99 -2.05 29.11
CA LEU A 338 -2.22 -3.48 29.11
C LEU A 338 -3.22 -3.81 30.23
N THR A 339 -4.30 -4.48 29.85
CA THR A 339 -5.15 -5.19 30.80
C THR A 339 -4.45 -6.49 31.18
N GLU A 340 -3.63 -6.44 32.25
CA GLU A 340 -3.04 -7.53 33.08
C GLU A 340 -2.62 -8.83 32.34
N GLU A 341 -1.40 -9.35 32.37
CA GLU A 341 -0.47 -9.64 33.46
C GLU A 341 0.93 -9.84 32.83
N ASP A 342 1.97 -9.11 33.26
CA ASP A 342 3.33 -9.63 33.54
C ASP A 342 4.39 -8.50 33.66
N ASP A 343 5.08 -8.52 34.82
CA ASP A 343 6.38 -7.93 35.21
C ASP A 343 6.59 -6.43 35.56
N GLU A 344 7.43 -6.25 36.61
CA GLU A 344 7.51 -5.17 37.61
C GLU A 344 8.20 -3.84 37.23
N GLU A 345 8.20 -3.42 35.96
CA GLU A 345 8.64 -2.05 35.64
C GLU A 345 7.86 -1.50 34.43
N LEU A 346 6.61 -1.08 34.68
CA LEU A 346 5.79 -0.38 33.69
C LEU A 346 6.57 0.85 33.17
N PRO A 347 6.85 0.98 31.86
CA PRO A 347 7.42 2.22 31.34
C PRO A 347 6.38 3.33 31.53
N THR A 348 6.71 4.32 32.35
CA THR A 348 5.86 5.50 32.58
C THR A 348 5.72 6.26 31.27
N SER A 349 4.49 6.47 30.79
CA SER A 349 4.12 7.32 29.65
C SER A 349 4.55 8.77 29.88
N ALA A 350 5.86 9.02 29.79
CA ALA A 350 6.53 10.25 30.12
C ALA A 350 6.92 10.99 28.84
N CYS A 351 6.81 12.32 28.86
CA CYS A 351 7.21 13.17 27.75
C CYS A 351 8.71 13.42 27.83
N THR A 352 9.47 12.77 26.95
CA THR A 352 10.91 12.96 26.89
C THR A 352 11.38 13.30 25.48
N SER A 353 12.53 13.96 25.40
CA SER A 353 13.17 14.21 24.12
C SER A 353 13.76 12.90 23.61
N PHE A 354 13.29 12.45 22.45
CA PHE A 354 14.02 11.47 21.66
C PHE A 354 15.15 12.21 20.93
N GLN A 355 16.37 11.66 20.91
CA GLN A 355 17.44 12.28 20.13
C GLN A 355 17.15 12.06 18.65
N VAL A 356 16.45 13.01 18.04
CA VAL A 356 16.17 13.01 16.60
C VAL A 356 17.47 13.30 15.84
N CYS A 357 17.90 12.37 14.99
CA CYS A 357 18.99 12.62 14.07
C CYS A 357 18.58 13.70 13.05
N ASP A 358 19.50 14.60 12.67
CA ASP A 358 19.32 15.38 11.44
C ASP A 358 19.70 14.46 10.26
N HIS A 359 18.72 13.73 9.73
CA HIS A 359 18.94 12.70 8.72
C HIS A 359 19.50 13.27 7.40
N MET A 360 19.26 14.56 7.16
CA MET A 360 19.81 15.28 6.01
C MET A 360 21.22 15.80 6.28
N ASN A 361 21.66 15.92 7.54
CA ASN A 361 23.01 16.31 7.90
C ASN A 361 23.46 15.59 9.19
N PRO A 362 23.68 14.26 9.11
CA PRO A 362 23.86 13.45 10.31
C PRO A 362 25.20 13.76 10.98
N THR A 363 25.19 13.75 12.30
CA THR A 363 26.39 13.92 13.13
C THR A 363 26.53 12.74 14.08
N CYS A 364 27.64 12.03 13.95
CA CYS A 364 27.96 10.88 14.78
C CYS A 364 29.16 11.21 15.68
N ASP A 365 29.03 10.90 16.96
CA ASP A 365 30.11 11.06 17.94
C ASP A 365 30.89 9.75 18.11
N GLY A 366 32.21 9.81 17.91
CA GLY A 366 33.10 8.69 18.25
C GLY A 366 33.31 7.61 17.18
N CYS A 367 32.91 7.85 15.93
CA CYS A 367 33.24 6.94 14.85
C CYS A 367 34.74 6.99 14.48
N ASP A 368 35.27 5.88 13.99
CA ASP A 368 36.61 5.74 13.45
C ASP A 368 36.75 6.40 12.06
N ASP A 369 37.98 6.75 11.66
CA ASP A 369 38.29 7.38 10.36
C ASP A 369 37.86 6.54 9.13
N SER A 370 37.63 5.24 9.33
CA SER A 370 37.15 4.28 8.31
C SER A 370 35.64 4.07 8.29
N GLN A 371 34.91 4.61 9.27
CA GLN A 371 33.45 4.47 9.37
C GLN A 371 32.72 5.62 8.65
N ILE A 372 31.46 5.37 8.30
CA ILE A 372 30.53 6.39 7.82
C ILE A 372 29.50 6.71 8.91
N CYS A 373 29.04 7.96 8.92
CA CYS A 373 27.89 8.37 9.71
C CYS A 373 26.63 8.17 8.86
N GLY A 374 25.78 7.22 9.26
CA GLY A 374 24.50 6.96 8.62
C GLY A 374 23.50 8.10 8.84
N THR A 375 22.42 8.12 8.05
CA THR A 375 21.35 9.11 8.20
C THR A 375 20.57 8.93 9.50
N ASP A 376 20.73 7.81 10.20
CA ASP A 376 20.21 7.55 11.54
C ASP A 376 21.20 7.96 12.67
N CYS A 377 22.27 8.68 12.32
CA CYS A 377 23.33 9.12 13.23
C CYS A 377 24.10 7.96 13.91
N GLN A 378 24.11 6.76 13.32
CA GLN A 378 24.95 5.64 13.76
C GLN A 378 26.22 5.51 12.91
N CYS A 379 27.27 4.94 13.52
CA CYS A 379 28.52 4.64 12.82
C CYS A 379 28.44 3.26 12.16
N TYR A 380 28.78 3.17 10.86
CA TYR A 380 28.83 1.89 10.13
C TYR A 380 30.26 1.54 9.69
N ASP A 381 30.65 0.29 9.97
CA ASP A 381 31.98 -0.26 9.66
C ASP A 381 32.21 -0.56 8.17
N SER A 382 31.15 -0.86 7.43
CA SER A 382 31.23 -1.25 6.01
C SER A 382 29.97 -0.78 5.26
N PRO A 383 30.10 0.08 4.22
CA PRO A 383 28.97 0.50 3.39
C PRO A 383 28.49 -0.59 2.41
N ASN A 384 29.20 -1.73 2.32
CA ASN A 384 28.88 -2.78 1.35
C ASN A 384 27.63 -3.58 1.71
N ALA A 385 26.98 -3.32 2.83
CA ALA A 385 25.87 -4.11 3.34
C ALA A 385 24.80 -3.18 3.90
N LEU A 386 24.10 -2.46 3.01
CA LEU A 386 22.94 -1.62 3.31
C LEU A 386 21.74 -2.08 2.46
N PRO A 387 20.50 -1.81 2.91
CA PRO A 387 19.32 -1.97 2.08
C PRO A 387 19.33 -0.96 0.92
N ASP A 388 18.52 -1.20 -0.11
CA ASP A 388 18.36 -0.31 -1.25
C ASP A 388 16.93 -0.44 -1.77
N LEU A 389 16.10 0.58 -1.51
CA LEU A 389 14.69 0.55 -1.82
C LEU A 389 14.43 1.07 -3.24
N VAL A 390 13.69 0.29 -4.01
CA VAL A 390 13.25 0.63 -5.37
C VAL A 390 11.74 0.51 -5.47
N VAL A 391 11.10 1.55 -5.98
CA VAL A 391 9.66 1.51 -6.28
C VAL A 391 9.44 0.78 -7.61
N ILE A 392 8.54 -0.21 -7.62
CA ILE A 392 8.22 -0.98 -8.83
C ILE A 392 7.15 -0.24 -9.66
N GLU A 393 7.58 0.34 -10.78
CA GLU A 393 6.72 1.09 -11.71
C GLU A 393 5.59 0.22 -12.31
N GLU A 394 5.84 -1.07 -12.55
CA GLU A 394 4.88 -1.97 -13.20
C GLU A 394 3.57 -2.11 -12.42
N SER A 395 3.63 -2.17 -11.08
CA SER A 395 2.44 -2.20 -10.23
C SER A 395 1.59 -0.94 -10.43
N MET A 396 2.23 0.22 -10.52
CA MET A 396 1.55 1.49 -10.77
C MET A 396 0.90 1.52 -12.16
N LEU A 397 1.56 1.00 -13.19
CA LEU A 397 1.01 1.01 -14.55
C LEU A 397 -0.22 0.12 -14.71
N ASN A 398 -0.26 -1.00 -14.00
CA ASN A 398 -1.30 -2.01 -14.17
C ASN A 398 -2.52 -1.81 -13.26
N GLU A 399 -2.33 -1.18 -12.11
CA GLU A 399 -3.30 -1.12 -11.02
C GLU A 399 -3.54 0.34 -10.58
N MET A 400 -4.34 1.06 -11.38
CA MET A 400 -4.83 2.40 -11.08
C MET A 400 -6.33 2.52 -11.31
N TYR A 401 -7.01 3.13 -10.35
CA TYR A 401 -8.46 3.20 -10.32
C TYR A 401 -8.96 4.56 -9.83
N LEU A 402 -10.09 4.99 -10.37
CA LEU A 402 -10.89 6.09 -9.85
C LEU A 402 -12.03 5.53 -9.01
N HIS A 403 -12.24 6.05 -7.80
CA HIS A 403 -13.32 5.60 -6.92
C HIS A 403 -13.84 6.78 -6.07
N ASP A 404 -15.16 6.95 -6.03
CA ASP A 404 -15.82 7.92 -5.14
C ASP A 404 -16.30 7.22 -3.86
N VAL A 405 -15.79 7.67 -2.70
CA VAL A 405 -16.09 7.10 -1.38
C VAL A 405 -16.57 8.20 -0.45
N ASN A 406 -17.60 7.93 0.35
CA ASN A 406 -18.13 8.89 1.32
C ASN A 406 -17.58 8.61 2.71
N PHE A 407 -16.84 9.56 3.29
CA PHE A 407 -16.17 9.41 4.58
C PHE A 407 -16.89 10.13 5.72
N PRO A 408 -17.19 9.48 6.85
CA PRO A 408 -17.68 10.17 8.04
C PRO A 408 -16.60 10.99 8.76
N GLU A 409 -17.02 11.88 9.66
CA GLU A 409 -16.10 12.61 10.59
C GLU A 409 -15.29 11.65 11.48
N SER A 410 -15.78 10.44 11.71
CA SER A 410 -15.12 9.41 12.49
C SER A 410 -14.24 8.46 11.68
N SER A 411 -14.16 8.65 10.36
CA SER A 411 -13.48 7.73 9.46
C SER A 411 -12.04 7.51 9.89
N CYS A 412 -11.59 6.26 9.87
CA CYS A 412 -10.18 5.93 10.11
C CYS A 412 -9.29 6.59 9.06
N SER A 413 -9.73 6.62 7.81
CA SER A 413 -9.03 7.35 6.75
C SER A 413 -8.92 8.85 7.01
N LEU A 414 -9.86 9.46 7.75
CA LEU A 414 -9.76 10.87 8.15
C LEU A 414 -8.85 11.06 9.37
N ILE A 415 -9.00 10.21 10.40
CA ILE A 415 -8.19 10.22 11.62
C ILE A 415 -6.71 10.02 11.29
N GLU A 416 -6.41 9.11 10.36
CA GLU A 416 -5.05 8.81 9.90
C GLU A 416 -4.57 9.76 8.80
N GLY A 417 -5.39 10.73 8.38
CA GLY A 417 -5.02 11.76 7.41
C GLY A 417 -4.85 11.27 5.97
N CYS A 418 -5.46 10.15 5.60
CA CYS A 418 -5.54 9.62 4.24
C CYS A 418 -6.54 10.38 3.35
N VAL A 419 -7.50 11.08 3.97
CA VAL A 419 -8.38 12.07 3.32
C VAL A 419 -8.35 13.37 4.12
N ALA A 420 -8.53 14.51 3.45
CA ALA A 420 -8.38 15.80 4.11
C ALA A 420 -9.60 16.20 4.96
N GLU A 421 -10.80 15.79 4.54
CA GLU A 421 -12.06 16.28 5.08
C GLU A 421 -13.15 15.20 4.93
N PRO A 422 -14.20 15.19 5.78
CA PRO A 422 -15.32 14.25 5.67
C PRO A 422 -16.23 14.54 4.46
N GLY A 423 -17.05 13.58 4.05
CA GLY A 423 -17.99 13.67 2.93
C GLY A 423 -17.55 12.87 1.71
N LEU A 424 -18.21 13.10 0.57
CA LEU A 424 -17.91 12.42 -0.68
C LEU A 424 -16.54 12.86 -1.21
N ARG A 425 -15.63 11.91 -1.38
CA ARG A 425 -14.28 12.11 -1.89
C ARG A 425 -14.02 11.29 -3.13
N ARG A 426 -13.33 11.90 -4.08
CA ARG A 426 -12.85 11.23 -5.29
C ARG A 426 -11.41 10.82 -5.08
N LEU A 427 -11.17 9.52 -5.18
CA LEU A 427 -9.88 8.90 -4.87
C LEU A 427 -9.23 8.38 -6.14
N LEU A 428 -7.95 8.72 -6.32
CA LEU A 428 -7.04 8.02 -7.23
C LEU A 428 -6.39 6.89 -6.43
N ARG A 429 -6.89 5.66 -6.60
CA ARG A 429 -6.38 4.44 -5.98
C ARG A 429 -5.29 3.82 -6.85
N PHE A 430 -4.26 3.27 -6.23
CA PHE A 430 -3.16 2.63 -6.94
C PHE A 430 -2.42 1.63 -6.07
N THR A 431 -1.71 0.69 -6.70
CA THR A 431 -0.80 -0.20 -6.00
C THR A 431 0.59 0.42 -5.88
N SER A 432 1.13 0.41 -4.66
CA SER A 432 2.49 0.85 -4.35
C SER A 432 3.32 -0.35 -3.90
N THR A 433 4.37 -0.70 -4.65
CA THR A 433 5.25 -1.81 -4.31
C THR A 433 6.69 -1.32 -4.18
N VAL A 434 7.33 -1.61 -3.04
CA VAL A 434 8.72 -1.23 -2.73
C VAL A 434 9.55 -2.49 -2.54
N LEU A 435 10.57 -2.66 -3.39
CA LEU A 435 11.55 -3.75 -3.35
C LEU A 435 12.77 -3.32 -2.53
N ASN A 436 13.24 -4.17 -1.62
CA ASN A 436 14.61 -4.05 -1.11
C ASN A 436 15.57 -4.86 -2.00
N GLN A 437 16.25 -4.21 -2.95
CA GLN A 437 17.24 -4.86 -3.83
C GLN A 437 18.66 -4.84 -3.23
N GLY A 438 18.82 -4.32 -2.01
CA GLY A 438 20.09 -4.17 -1.34
C GLY A 438 20.70 -5.51 -0.88
N GLN A 439 21.80 -5.41 -0.15
CA GLN A 439 22.59 -6.58 0.25
C GLN A 439 22.21 -7.12 1.63
N VAL A 440 21.37 -6.41 2.37
CA VAL A 440 20.87 -6.78 3.71
C VAL A 440 19.41 -6.43 3.86
N ASP A 441 18.76 -7.08 4.82
CA ASP A 441 17.40 -6.74 5.22
C ASP A 441 17.33 -5.32 5.78
N LEU A 442 16.26 -4.62 5.43
CA LEU A 442 15.82 -3.46 6.18
C LEU A 442 15.05 -3.99 7.40
N SER A 443 15.49 -3.66 8.61
CA SER A 443 14.78 -4.08 9.82
C SER A 443 14.85 -2.99 10.88
N PHE A 444 13.83 -2.95 11.73
CA PHE A 444 13.73 -1.95 12.79
C PHE A 444 13.64 -2.61 14.16
N PRO A 445 14.16 -1.95 15.21
CA PRO A 445 13.84 -2.33 16.58
C PRO A 445 12.33 -2.29 16.84
N GLU A 446 11.89 -2.94 17.90
CA GLU A 446 10.48 -2.97 18.31
C GLU A 446 9.85 -1.56 18.27
N PRO A 447 8.68 -1.38 17.63
CA PRO A 447 8.08 -0.06 17.40
C PRO A 447 7.99 0.83 18.64
N LYS A 448 7.63 0.24 19.79
CA LYS A 448 7.54 0.90 21.09
C LYS A 448 8.85 1.55 21.54
N SER A 449 10.00 1.03 21.08
CA SER A 449 11.33 1.57 21.38
C SER A 449 11.77 2.69 20.44
N ARG A 450 11.05 2.92 19.33
CA ARG A 450 11.35 3.91 18.28
C ARG A 450 10.12 4.76 17.92
N PRO A 451 9.54 5.54 18.84
CA PRO A 451 8.38 6.39 18.55
C PRO A 451 8.69 7.58 17.62
N ASP A 452 9.97 7.81 17.34
CA ASP A 452 10.42 8.68 16.26
C ASP A 452 10.15 8.08 14.86
N LEU A 453 10.16 6.76 14.74
CA LEU A 453 9.90 6.03 13.48
C LEU A 453 8.49 5.48 13.39
N PHE A 454 7.82 5.19 14.51
CA PHE A 454 6.52 4.54 14.51
C PHE A 454 5.43 5.38 15.17
N GLU A 455 4.19 5.22 14.69
CA GLU A 455 2.95 5.75 15.26
C GLU A 455 1.97 4.61 15.48
N TYR A 456 1.29 4.55 16.61
CA TYR A 456 0.25 3.54 16.80
C TYR A 456 -1.03 3.98 16.10
N GLY A 457 -1.48 3.21 15.10
CA GLY A 457 -2.77 3.41 14.45
C GLY A 457 -3.89 2.88 15.34
N GLN A 458 -4.62 3.75 16.04
CA GLN A 458 -5.71 3.33 16.93
C GLN A 458 -6.83 2.61 16.17
N CYS A 459 -7.00 2.90 14.89
CA CYS A 459 -7.99 2.29 14.02
C CYS A 459 -7.65 0.84 13.67
N HIS A 460 -6.42 0.57 13.27
CA HIS A 460 -5.98 -0.76 12.81
C HIS A 460 -5.18 -1.54 13.88
N GLN A 461 -5.06 -0.96 15.08
CA GLN A 461 -4.42 -1.53 16.27
C GLN A 461 -2.98 -2.02 16.11
N HIS A 462 -2.26 -1.54 15.10
CA HIS A 462 -0.85 -1.86 14.90
C HIS A 462 -0.03 -0.59 14.69
N TYR A 463 1.29 -0.75 14.79
CA TYR A 463 2.20 0.36 14.57
C TYR A 463 2.39 0.61 13.09
N HIS A 464 2.31 1.86 12.69
CA HIS A 464 2.65 2.33 11.37
C HIS A 464 4.02 3.03 11.40
N PHE A 465 4.90 2.67 10.49
CA PHE A 465 6.10 3.41 10.19
C PHE A 465 5.81 4.75 9.52
N LYS A 466 6.36 5.81 10.09
CA LYS A 466 6.22 7.20 9.65
C LYS A 466 7.10 7.43 8.43
N GLN A 467 6.52 8.05 7.39
CA GLN A 467 7.26 8.49 6.19
C GLN A 467 8.00 7.35 5.46
N PHE A 468 7.43 6.14 5.43
CA PHE A 468 7.99 5.04 4.62
C PHE A 468 7.95 5.38 3.12
N ALA A 469 6.83 5.91 2.62
CA ALA A 469 6.76 6.48 1.28
C ALA A 469 5.92 7.76 1.22
N ALA A 470 6.13 8.56 0.17
CA ALA A 470 5.36 9.75 -0.17
C ALA A 470 4.76 9.62 -1.57
N TYR A 471 3.57 10.17 -1.75
CA TYR A 471 2.79 10.09 -2.98
C TYR A 471 2.56 11.50 -3.51
N ASN A 472 3.32 11.91 -4.51
CA ASN A 472 3.20 13.26 -5.08
C ASN A 472 2.44 13.20 -6.41
N LEU A 473 1.51 14.12 -6.60
CA LEU A 473 0.88 14.33 -7.90
C LEU A 473 1.36 15.66 -8.48
N TYR A 474 1.82 15.61 -9.73
CA TYR A 474 2.27 16.77 -10.48
C TYR A 474 1.33 17.04 -11.66
N GLU A 475 1.32 18.27 -12.17
CA GLU A 475 0.75 18.58 -13.48
C GLU A 475 1.43 17.75 -14.59
N GLN A 476 0.86 17.79 -15.80
CA GLN A 476 1.38 17.08 -16.99
C GLN A 476 2.88 17.31 -17.27
N ASP A 477 3.44 18.43 -16.78
CA ASP A 477 4.85 18.77 -16.90
C ASP A 477 5.80 17.94 -16.02
N GLY A 478 5.27 17.16 -15.07
CA GLY A 478 6.04 16.36 -14.12
C GLY A 478 6.91 17.18 -13.16
N LYS A 479 6.63 18.48 -13.00
CA LYS A 479 7.46 19.42 -12.22
C LYS A 479 6.64 20.29 -11.28
N THR A 480 5.44 20.66 -11.69
CA THR A 480 4.55 21.51 -10.91
C THR A 480 3.74 20.62 -9.98
N LEU A 481 4.12 20.58 -8.70
CA LEU A 481 3.43 19.81 -7.67
C LEU A 481 2.02 20.36 -7.46
N VAL A 482 1.00 19.52 -7.68
CA VAL A 482 -0.41 19.87 -7.42
C VAL A 482 -0.90 19.31 -6.10
N MET A 483 -0.33 18.18 -5.68
CA MET A 483 -0.71 17.51 -4.44
C MET A 483 0.50 16.82 -3.84
N ASN A 484 0.71 17.05 -2.55
CA ASN A 484 1.55 16.20 -1.73
C ASN A 484 0.62 15.32 -0.91
N GLY A 485 0.47 14.08 -1.31
CA GLY A 485 -0.11 13.04 -0.49
C GLY A 485 0.98 12.22 0.17
N SER A 486 0.58 11.51 1.20
CA SER A 486 1.40 10.47 1.80
C SER A 486 0.43 9.55 2.47
N LYS A 487 0.55 8.25 2.23
CA LYS A 487 0.00 7.30 3.19
C LYS A 487 0.75 7.54 4.51
N LYS A 488 0.02 7.91 5.55
CA LYS A 488 0.61 8.24 6.86
C LYS A 488 0.90 6.99 7.68
N ALA A 489 0.37 5.87 7.22
CA ALA A 489 0.20 4.63 7.94
C ALA A 489 0.81 3.46 7.14
N TYR A 490 2.06 3.04 7.41
CA TYR A 490 2.66 1.89 6.73
C TYR A 490 3.12 0.83 7.73
N CYS A 491 2.64 -0.40 7.62
CA CYS A 491 3.33 -1.57 8.11
C CYS A 491 4.42 -2.01 7.11
N MET A 492 5.70 -2.04 7.50
CA MET A 492 6.73 -2.64 6.64
C MET A 492 6.78 -4.15 6.86
N GLU A 493 6.41 -4.92 5.84
CA GLU A 493 6.42 -6.38 5.89
C GLU A 493 6.94 -7.02 4.60
N ASP A 494 7.29 -8.30 4.69
CA ASP A 494 7.57 -9.11 3.51
C ASP A 494 6.27 -9.59 2.88
N THR A 495 5.75 -8.84 1.90
CA THR A 495 4.58 -9.27 1.13
C THR A 495 4.98 -10.40 0.18
N ALA A 496 5.97 -10.21 -0.69
CA ALA A 496 6.32 -11.27 -1.64
C ALA A 496 7.81 -11.31 -1.95
N ARG A 497 8.32 -12.52 -2.20
CA ARG A 497 9.69 -12.67 -2.71
C ARG A 497 9.73 -12.24 -4.17
N HIS A 498 10.65 -11.34 -4.50
CA HIS A 498 10.82 -10.80 -5.85
C HIS A 498 12.09 -11.31 -6.56
N HIS A 499 13.12 -11.69 -5.80
CA HIS A 499 14.38 -12.24 -6.34
C HIS A 499 14.67 -13.66 -5.83
N ASP A 500 15.50 -14.39 -6.58
CA ASP A 500 16.05 -15.69 -6.19
C ASP A 500 17.57 -15.56 -5.99
N GLY A 501 18.13 -16.27 -5.02
CA GLY A 501 19.57 -16.33 -4.77
C GLY A 501 19.89 -17.18 -3.53
N MET A 502 21.15 -17.60 -3.36
CA MET A 502 21.56 -18.39 -2.19
C MET A 502 21.41 -17.66 -0.86
N SER A 503 21.43 -16.34 -0.93
CA SER A 503 21.46 -15.47 0.24
C SER A 503 20.19 -14.65 0.40
N ILE A 504 19.17 -14.92 -0.44
CA ILE A 504 17.80 -14.41 -0.31
C ILE A 504 16.98 -15.42 0.50
N GLY A 505 16.31 -14.98 1.56
CA GLY A 505 15.44 -15.83 2.37
C GLY A 505 14.25 -16.35 1.56
N CYS A 506 13.83 -17.59 1.80
CA CYS A 506 12.70 -18.20 1.07
C CYS A 506 11.35 -18.01 1.77
N ASP A 507 11.35 -17.72 3.07
CA ASP A 507 10.17 -17.53 3.91
C ASP A 507 10.14 -16.09 4.42
N LYS A 508 8.93 -15.53 4.57
CA LYS A 508 8.67 -14.23 5.17
C LYS A 508 9.22 -14.18 6.60
N VAL A 509 9.87 -13.08 6.95
CA VAL A 509 10.44 -12.86 8.28
C VAL A 509 9.75 -11.70 8.99
N TYR A 510 9.44 -10.64 8.25
CA TYR A 510 8.89 -9.40 8.79
C TYR A 510 7.39 -9.30 8.52
N ASP A 511 6.66 -8.84 9.53
CA ASP A 511 5.22 -8.56 9.52
C ASP A 511 4.92 -7.27 10.29
N CYS A 512 3.65 -6.91 10.45
CA CYS A 512 3.28 -5.68 11.15
C CYS A 512 3.65 -5.64 12.65
N GLY A 513 3.94 -6.79 13.26
CA GLY A 513 4.48 -6.90 14.61
C GLY A 513 6.01 -6.76 14.66
N PHE A 514 6.72 -7.39 13.72
CA PHE A 514 8.16 -7.27 13.56
C PHE A 514 8.52 -6.72 12.18
N GLN A 515 8.59 -5.38 12.08
CA GLN A 515 8.63 -4.70 10.79
C GLN A 515 10.01 -4.63 10.15
N GLY A 516 10.01 -4.78 8.82
CA GLY A 516 11.19 -4.82 7.97
C GLY A 516 10.85 -5.31 6.56
N ILE A 517 11.86 -5.30 5.68
CA ILE A 517 11.77 -5.83 4.32
C ILE A 517 13.07 -6.58 4.05
N GLN A 518 12.98 -7.90 3.87
CA GLN A 518 14.09 -8.75 3.52
C GLN A 518 14.71 -8.32 2.20
N ARG A 519 16.03 -8.48 2.07
CA ARG A 519 16.68 -8.33 0.76
C ARG A 519 16.05 -9.27 -0.26
N GLY A 520 15.77 -8.77 -1.45
CA GLY A 520 15.08 -9.50 -2.53
C GLY A 520 13.57 -9.69 -2.33
N TRP A 521 12.97 -9.09 -1.31
CA TRP A 521 11.53 -9.09 -1.06
C TRP A 521 10.91 -7.71 -1.30
N VAL A 522 9.60 -7.71 -1.51
CA VAL A 522 8.80 -6.49 -1.65
C VAL A 522 7.81 -6.34 -0.51
N ASP A 523 7.56 -5.09 -0.15
CA ASP A 523 6.37 -4.64 0.57
C ASP A 523 5.40 -4.05 -0.46
N SER A 524 4.19 -4.61 -0.57
CA SER A 524 3.21 -4.23 -1.59
C SER A 524 1.86 -3.86 -0.99
N TYR A 525 1.48 -2.62 -1.23
CA TYR A 525 0.19 -2.05 -0.85
C TYR A 525 -0.75 -1.99 -2.04
N GLY A 526 -1.67 -2.95 -2.13
CA GLY A 526 -2.65 -3.06 -3.22
C GLY A 526 -3.61 -1.87 -3.30
N TRP A 527 -4.13 -1.59 -4.50
CA TRP A 527 -5.06 -0.49 -4.77
C TRP A 527 -6.41 -0.60 -4.02
N SER A 528 -6.83 -1.83 -3.69
CA SER A 528 -8.08 -2.08 -3.00
C SER A 528 -7.99 -1.86 -1.50
N LEU A 529 -6.78 -1.87 -0.94
CA LEU A 529 -6.53 -1.62 0.48
C LEU A 529 -6.87 -0.18 0.88
N ASP A 530 -7.33 -0.03 2.12
CA ASP A 530 -7.57 1.29 2.69
C ASP A 530 -6.29 2.13 2.84
N CYS A 531 -6.47 3.44 2.71
CA CYS A 531 -5.41 4.45 2.63
C CYS A 531 -4.41 4.30 1.46
N SER A 532 -4.68 3.41 0.49
CA SER A 532 -3.86 3.25 -0.73
C SER A 532 -4.37 4.14 -1.89
N TRP A 533 -4.40 5.46 -1.66
CA TRP A 533 -4.92 6.44 -2.63
C TRP A 533 -4.41 7.87 -2.43
N LEU A 534 -4.74 8.74 -3.39
CA LEU A 534 -4.74 10.20 -3.28
C LEU A 534 -6.18 10.75 -3.34
N ASP A 535 -6.55 11.62 -2.41
CA ASP A 535 -7.81 12.38 -2.46
C ASP A 535 -7.72 13.51 -3.49
N ILE A 536 -8.27 13.28 -4.68
CA ILE A 536 -8.23 14.17 -5.84
C ILE A 536 -9.54 14.95 -6.03
N THR A 537 -10.36 15.08 -4.98
CA THR A 537 -11.70 15.70 -5.05
C THR A 537 -11.70 17.09 -5.69
N GLU A 538 -10.68 17.91 -5.40
CA GLU A 538 -10.58 19.29 -5.86
C GLU A 538 -9.81 19.44 -7.19
N LEU A 539 -9.34 18.33 -7.79
CA LEU A 539 -8.57 18.37 -9.03
C LEU A 539 -9.47 18.26 -10.26
N PRO A 540 -9.25 19.09 -11.29
CA PRO A 540 -9.99 18.98 -12.53
C PRO A 540 -9.55 17.73 -13.34
N PRO A 541 -10.40 17.23 -14.26
CA PRO A 541 -9.99 16.24 -15.25
C PRO A 541 -8.79 16.72 -16.07
N GLY A 542 -7.91 15.80 -16.46
CA GLY A 542 -6.71 16.14 -17.22
C GLY A 542 -5.57 15.14 -17.07
N GLU A 543 -4.41 15.55 -17.56
CA GLU A 543 -3.18 14.76 -17.53
C GLU A 543 -2.34 15.12 -16.31
N TYR A 544 -1.95 14.11 -15.54
CA TYR A 544 -1.13 14.27 -14.34
C TYR A 544 0.03 13.27 -14.35
N VAL A 545 0.97 13.48 -13.43
CA VAL A 545 2.07 12.55 -13.17
C VAL A 545 2.05 12.16 -11.71
N LEU A 546 1.83 10.87 -11.43
CA LEU A 546 1.95 10.29 -10.09
C LEU A 546 3.40 9.91 -9.85
N GLU A 547 3.97 10.36 -8.74
CA GLU A 547 5.26 9.96 -8.21
C GLU A 547 5.06 9.22 -6.89
N ILE A 548 5.71 8.08 -6.74
CA ILE A 548 5.90 7.43 -5.44
C ILE A 548 7.38 7.54 -5.09
N GLU A 549 7.68 7.98 -3.87
CA GLU A 549 9.03 8.09 -3.33
C GLU A 549 9.15 7.28 -2.04
N ALA A 550 10.02 6.26 -2.01
CA ALA A 550 10.37 5.51 -0.81
C ALA A 550 11.40 6.29 0.05
N ASN A 551 11.32 6.16 1.36
CA ASN A 551 12.19 6.80 2.35
C ASN A 551 12.49 8.30 2.07
N PRO A 552 11.46 9.14 1.81
CA PRO A 552 11.65 10.55 1.42
C PRO A 552 12.40 11.37 2.50
N GLY A 553 12.23 11.01 3.77
CA GLY A 553 12.91 11.64 4.90
C GLY A 553 14.34 11.17 5.13
N ARG A 554 14.80 10.13 4.40
CA ARG A 554 16.07 9.44 4.61
C ARG A 554 16.25 8.93 6.04
N VAL A 555 15.16 8.45 6.64
CA VAL A 555 15.09 8.08 8.06
C VAL A 555 15.98 6.87 8.43
N PHE A 556 16.41 6.11 7.44
CA PHE A 556 17.39 5.04 7.55
C PHE A 556 18.40 5.07 6.38
N PRO A 557 19.61 4.51 6.56
CA PRO A 557 20.63 4.49 5.52
C PRO A 557 20.32 3.47 4.42
N GLU A 558 20.57 3.86 3.18
CA GLU A 558 20.46 3.00 2.00
C GLU A 558 21.75 3.04 1.17
N LEU A 559 21.94 2.07 0.26
CA LEU A 559 23.03 2.10 -0.71
C LEU A 559 22.91 3.28 -1.67
N SER A 560 21.68 3.60 -2.06
CA SER A 560 21.33 4.69 -2.96
C SER A 560 19.99 5.29 -2.54
N TYR A 561 19.82 6.58 -2.85
CA TYR A 561 18.53 7.27 -2.77
C TYR A 561 18.04 7.74 -4.15
N ASP A 562 18.85 7.51 -5.20
CA ASP A 562 18.58 8.04 -6.55
C ASP A 562 17.48 7.25 -7.29
N ASN A 563 17.15 6.07 -6.77
CA ASN A 563 16.22 5.07 -7.29
C ASN A 563 14.98 4.88 -6.40
N ASN A 564 14.84 5.70 -5.37
CA ASN A 564 13.70 5.66 -4.46
C ASN A 564 12.41 6.21 -5.11
N LYS A 565 12.48 6.78 -6.32
CA LYS A 565 11.37 7.44 -7.00
C LYS A 565 10.96 6.68 -8.26
N ALA A 566 9.65 6.48 -8.45
CA ALA A 566 9.06 6.08 -9.72
C ALA A 566 7.96 7.08 -10.12
N MET A 567 7.84 7.36 -11.42
CA MET A 567 6.84 8.29 -11.96
C MET A 567 6.07 7.67 -13.12
N VAL A 568 4.75 7.86 -13.15
CA VAL A 568 3.89 7.44 -14.26
C VAL A 568 2.88 8.52 -14.60
N ARG A 569 2.48 8.61 -15.86
CA ARG A 569 1.40 9.49 -16.33
C ARG A 569 0.06 8.81 -16.08
N VAL A 570 -0.93 9.59 -15.67
CA VAL A 570 -2.32 9.14 -15.50
C VAL A 570 -3.27 10.19 -16.07
N THR A 571 -4.29 9.74 -16.79
CA THR A 571 -5.37 10.59 -17.31
C THR A 571 -6.57 10.51 -16.37
N LEU A 572 -6.88 11.63 -15.71
CA LEU A 572 -8.10 11.75 -14.89
C LEU A 572 -9.30 12.10 -15.79
N PRO A 573 -10.32 11.25 -15.89
CA PRO A 573 -11.46 11.45 -16.79
C PRO A 573 -12.44 12.53 -16.28
N ASP A 574 -13.18 13.14 -17.21
CA ASP A 574 -14.29 14.04 -16.90
C ASP A 574 -15.55 13.24 -16.57
N VAL A 575 -15.72 12.90 -15.29
CA VAL A 575 -16.85 12.10 -14.79
C VAL A 575 -17.71 12.96 -13.88
N SER A 576 -18.95 13.22 -14.31
CA SER A 576 -19.93 14.00 -13.54
C SER A 576 -20.79 13.15 -12.59
N GLU A 577 -20.78 11.83 -12.76
CA GLU A 577 -21.53 10.87 -11.93
C GLU A 577 -20.64 10.32 -10.81
N ILE A 578 -21.25 9.71 -9.79
CA ILE A 578 -20.55 9.03 -8.70
C ILE A 578 -19.97 7.72 -9.22
N VAL A 579 -18.66 7.52 -9.05
CA VAL A 579 -17.94 6.30 -9.40
C VAL A 579 -17.97 5.35 -8.21
N SER A 580 -19.10 4.68 -7.97
CA SER A 580 -19.30 3.81 -6.79
C SER A 580 -18.65 2.42 -6.90
N VAL A 581 -18.14 2.08 -8.08
CA VAL A 581 -17.34 0.88 -8.33
C VAL A 581 -16.03 1.37 -8.94
N PRO A 582 -14.87 0.92 -8.44
CA PRO A 582 -13.57 1.32 -8.96
C PRO A 582 -13.49 1.25 -10.49
N GLN A 583 -13.22 2.38 -11.13
CA GLN A 583 -13.05 2.47 -12.58
C GLN A 583 -11.56 2.43 -12.92
N LYS A 584 -11.13 1.40 -13.67
CA LYS A 584 -9.74 1.30 -14.12
C LYS A 584 -9.34 2.51 -14.98
N LEU A 585 -8.15 3.05 -14.71
CA LEU A 585 -7.56 4.17 -15.44
C LEU A 585 -6.43 3.70 -16.36
N GLU A 586 -6.20 4.44 -17.43
CA GLU A 586 -5.03 4.24 -18.29
C GLU A 586 -3.82 4.98 -17.68
N ALA A 587 -2.74 4.23 -17.44
CA ALA A 587 -1.46 4.75 -16.96
C ALA A 587 -0.35 4.44 -17.96
N PHE A 588 0.64 5.34 -18.06
CA PHE A 588 1.74 5.24 -19.01
C PHE A 588 3.08 5.59 -18.38
N THR A 589 4.15 4.92 -18.80
CA THR A 589 5.52 5.26 -18.38
C THR A 589 5.82 6.73 -18.60
N PHE A 590 6.34 7.39 -17.58
CA PHE A 590 6.77 8.77 -17.68
C PHE A 590 8.08 8.88 -18.47
N SER A 591 8.20 9.87 -19.34
CA SER A 591 9.45 10.22 -20.00
C SER A 591 9.63 11.73 -20.02
N GLU A 592 10.75 12.23 -19.51
CA GLU A 592 11.03 13.68 -19.48
C GLU A 592 11.05 14.31 -20.88
N GLU A 593 11.38 13.54 -21.92
CA GLU A 593 11.40 14.00 -23.32
C GLU A 593 10.00 14.37 -23.86
N SER A 594 8.93 13.87 -23.24
CA SER A 594 7.53 14.10 -23.67
C SER A 594 6.92 15.43 -23.16
N VAL A 595 7.64 16.20 -22.33
CA VAL A 595 7.17 17.46 -21.71
C VAL A 595 7.40 18.69 -22.62
N ALA A 596 7.76 18.51 -23.89
CA ALA A 596 7.98 19.64 -24.79
C ALA A 596 6.67 20.41 -25.08
N PRO A 597 6.65 21.75 -24.97
CA PRO A 597 5.44 22.53 -25.21
C PRO A 597 5.02 22.41 -26.67
N VAL A 598 3.74 22.05 -26.88
CA VAL A 598 3.08 22.13 -28.18
C VAL A 598 3.03 23.61 -28.59
N ASN A 599 3.95 24.03 -29.46
CA ASN A 599 3.81 25.30 -30.15
C ASN A 599 2.61 25.21 -31.10
N GLU A 600 1.57 25.99 -30.82
CA GLU A 600 0.49 26.26 -31.77
C GLU A 600 1.05 26.81 -33.09
N GLY A 601 0.62 26.22 -34.19
CA GLY A 601 0.97 26.68 -35.53
C GLY A 601 0.70 25.66 -36.63
N SER A 602 -0.54 25.18 -36.73
CA SER A 602 -0.99 24.38 -37.86
C SER A 602 -1.15 25.24 -39.13
N SER A 603 -0.54 24.82 -40.24
CA SER A 603 -1.25 24.73 -41.53
C SER A 603 -0.49 23.83 -42.51
N ALA A 604 -1.22 22.84 -43.03
CA ALA A 604 -0.89 21.82 -44.02
C ALA A 604 -0.13 22.35 -45.27
N SER A 605 0.59 21.57 -46.08
CA SER A 605 0.33 20.21 -46.62
C SER A 605 1.60 19.65 -47.31
N PRO A 606 1.62 18.38 -47.74
CA PRO A 606 2.84 17.67 -48.12
C PRO A 606 3.16 17.78 -49.62
N THR A 607 4.44 17.79 -49.99
CA THR A 607 5.10 16.81 -50.91
C THR A 607 6.43 17.33 -51.47
N THR A 608 7.47 16.49 -51.30
CA THR A 608 8.64 16.23 -52.16
C THR A 608 9.27 17.36 -52.99
N TYR A 609 10.59 17.56 -52.83
CA TYR A 609 11.51 17.56 -53.98
C TYR A 609 12.91 17.09 -53.59
N ALA A 610 13.40 16.12 -54.36
CA ALA A 610 14.75 15.61 -54.37
C ALA A 610 15.60 16.35 -55.43
N PHE A 611 16.88 16.56 -55.12
CA PHE A 611 18.05 16.74 -56.00
C PHE A 611 18.04 17.73 -57.19
N GLY A 612 19.06 18.62 -57.18
CA GLY A 612 19.98 18.74 -58.33
C GLY A 612 19.98 20.02 -59.18
N TRP A 613 20.92 20.92 -58.88
CA TRP A 613 21.83 21.70 -59.75
C TRP A 613 21.45 22.23 -61.18
N PHE A 614 22.02 23.42 -61.45
CA PHE A 614 22.41 24.09 -62.72
C PHE A 614 21.50 25.17 -63.39
N ILE A 615 21.86 26.44 -63.12
CA ILE A 615 22.43 27.46 -64.03
C ILE A 615 21.89 27.63 -65.49
N LEU A 616 21.63 28.91 -65.80
CA LEU A 616 21.68 29.70 -67.06
C LEU A 616 20.42 29.86 -67.96
N ALA A 617 19.93 31.11 -67.93
CA ALA A 617 19.60 32.02 -69.04
C ALA A 617 18.98 31.45 -70.33
N SER A 618 17.84 32.01 -70.76
CA SER A 618 17.79 33.05 -71.82
C SER A 618 16.34 33.37 -72.23
N SER A 619 16.24 34.51 -72.89
CA SER A 619 15.08 35.26 -73.39
C SER A 619 14.06 34.54 -74.29
N ALA A 620 12.79 34.95 -74.07
CA ALA A 620 11.81 35.45 -75.07
C ALA A 620 10.93 34.51 -75.93
N PHE A 621 9.69 35.00 -76.10
CA PHE A 621 8.61 34.64 -77.05
C PHE A 621 8.05 33.20 -76.93
N GLY A 622 6.75 32.91 -77.04
CA GLY A 622 5.56 33.68 -77.35
C GLY A 622 4.46 32.68 -77.78
N TYR A 623 3.22 32.95 -77.36
CA TYR A 623 1.94 32.57 -77.97
C TYR A 623 1.48 31.10 -78.16
N TYR A 624 0.23 30.92 -77.71
CA TYR A 624 -0.90 30.21 -78.32
C TYR A 624 -1.20 28.72 -78.03
N TYR A 625 -2.38 28.58 -77.39
CA TYR A 625 -3.50 27.66 -77.64
C TYR A 625 -3.45 26.17 -77.28
N LEU A 626 -4.44 25.84 -76.43
CA LEU A 626 -5.50 24.81 -76.56
C LEU A 626 -5.26 23.35 -76.16
N PHE A 627 -6.29 22.91 -75.42
CA PHE A 627 -6.99 21.61 -75.45
C PHE A 627 -6.30 20.41 -74.78
N GLU A 628 -6.95 19.90 -73.70
CA GLU A 628 -7.57 18.55 -73.60
C GLU A 628 -6.51 17.48 -73.21
N GLN A 629 -6.74 16.42 -72.45
CA GLN A 629 -7.87 15.79 -71.76
C GLN A 629 -7.25 14.56 -71.05
N TYR A 630 -7.87 14.07 -69.96
CA TYR A 630 -7.67 12.73 -69.36
C TYR A 630 -6.24 12.41 -68.82
N ASN A 631 -6.04 11.89 -67.61
CA ASN A 631 -6.85 11.11 -66.67
C ASN A 631 -6.25 11.32 -65.28
#